data_AF-A0A6B2SIX7-F1
#
_entry.id   AF-A0A6B2SIX7-F1
#
_cell.length_a   1.000
_cell.length_b   1.000
_cell.length_c   1.000
_cell.angle_alpha   90.00
_cell.angle_beta   90.00
_cell.angle_gamma   90.00
#
_symmetry.space_group_name_H-M   'P 1'
#
loop_
_entity.id
_entity.type
_entity.pdbx_description
1 polymer ?
#
loop_
_entity_poly.entity_id
_entity_poly.type
_entity_poly.pdbx_seq_one_letter_code
_entity_poly.pdbx_strand_id
1 'polypeptide(L)' 'VRGAAPPVTAVDLRPSAYGHACAELLCDILASRTDPATVRTHRWALEARASTLGPVG' A
#
# COMPACT_ATOMS: atom_id res chain seq x y z
N VAL A 1 -24.83 0.54 0.94
CA VAL A 1 -23.46 0.83 1.43
C VAL A 1 -22.84 -0.48 1.88
N ARG A 2 -21.66 -0.87 1.36
CA ARG A 2 -20.88 -1.98 1.94
C ARG A 2 -20.02 -1.39 3.05
N GLY A 3 -20.31 -1.72 4.29
CA GLY A 3 -19.58 -1.23 5.46
C GLY A 3 -19.67 -2.25 6.58
N ALA A 4 -18.62 -2.34 7.40
CA ALA A 4 -18.59 -3.19 8.59
C ALA A 4 -18.85 -2.33 9.84
N ALA A 5 -19.63 -2.87 10.78
CA ALA A 5 -19.86 -2.29 12.09
C ALA A 5 -19.45 -3.32 13.16
N PRO A 6 -18.36 -3.09 13.91
CA PRO A 6 -17.47 -1.92 13.85
C PRO A 6 -16.60 -1.87 12.58
N PRO A 7 -16.06 -0.69 12.22
CA PRO A 7 -15.06 -0.57 11.17
C PRO A 7 -13.88 -1.51 11.39
N VAL A 8 -13.50 -2.23 10.34
CA VAL A 8 -12.47 -3.29 10.38
C VAL A 8 -11.07 -2.67 10.27
N THR A 9 -10.15 -3.05 11.15
CA THR A 9 -8.71 -2.77 11.04
C THR A 9 -8.19 -3.28 9.70
N ALA A 10 -7.44 -2.45 8.98
CA ALA A 10 -6.97 -2.79 7.63
C ALA A 10 -5.46 -2.58 7.48
N VAL A 11 -4.86 -3.32 6.56
CA VAL A 11 -3.52 -3.04 6.06
C VAL A 11 -3.68 -2.15 4.84
N ASP A 12 -3.23 -0.90 4.93
CA ASP A 12 -3.16 0.01 3.78
C ASP A 12 -1.87 -0.22 3.02
N LEU A 13 -2.00 -0.77 1.81
CA LEU A 13 -0.90 -1.01 0.89
C LEU A 13 -0.54 0.22 0.05
N ARG A 14 -1.30 1.33 0.16
CA ARG A 14 -1.13 2.57 -0.61
C ARG A 14 -1.12 2.28 -2.12
N PRO A 15 -2.18 1.67 -2.68
CA PRO A 15 -2.17 1.06 -4.01
C PRO A 15 -1.84 2.06 -5.13
N SER A 16 -2.34 3.29 -5.05
CA SER A 16 -2.04 4.34 -6.03
C SER A 16 -0.56 4.74 -6.01
N ALA A 17 0.03 4.88 -4.83
CA ALA A 17 1.45 5.20 -4.69
C ALA A 17 2.34 4.03 -5.15
N TYR A 18 1.93 2.79 -4.84
CA TYR A 18 2.65 1.60 -5.29
C TYR A 18 2.64 1.48 -6.82
N GLY A 19 1.48 1.66 -7.44
CA GLY A 19 1.35 1.63 -8.91
C GLY A 19 2.20 2.71 -9.59
N HIS A 20 2.27 3.91 -9.01
CA HIS A 20 3.14 4.98 -9.53
C HIS A 20 4.62 4.56 -9.47
N ALA A 21 5.09 4.08 -8.32
CA ALA A 21 6.46 3.63 -8.15
C ALA A 21 6.83 2.46 -9.10
N CYS A 22 5.88 1.56 -9.37
CA CYS A 22 6.05 0.48 -10.36
C CYS A 22 6.23 1.04 -11.77
N ALA A 23 5.39 2.00 -12.17
CA ALA A 23 5.47 2.62 -13.50
C ALA A 23 6.80 3.38 -13.67
N GLU A 24 7.23 4.13 -12.66
CA GLU A 24 8.54 4.81 -12.68
C GLU A 24 9.70 3.82 -12.83
N LEU A 25 9.72 2.75 -12.03
CA LEU A 25 10.76 1.72 -12.11
C LEU A 25 10.79 1.07 -13.50
N LEU A 26 9.63 0.75 -14.08
CA LEU A 26 9.55 0.20 -15.43
C LEU A 26 10.11 1.17 -16.47
N CYS A 27 9.74 2.45 -16.40
CA CYS A 27 10.27 3.48 -17.29
C CYS A 27 11.80 3.62 -17.16
N ASP A 28 12.36 3.52 -15.95
CA ASP A 28 13.80 3.54 -15.74
C ASP A 28 14.51 2.32 -16.32
N ILE A 29 13.93 1.13 -16.17
CA ILE A 29 14.46 -0.11 -16.75
C ILE A 29 14.45 -0.03 -18.28
N LEU A 30 13.32 0.38 -18.87
CA LEU A 30 13.18 0.50 -20.33
C LEU A 30 14.11 1.56 -20.93
N ALA A 31 14.47 2.58 -20.15
CA ALA A 31 15.44 3.59 -20.54
C ALA A 31 16.89 3.23 -20.19
N SER A 32 17.15 2.00 -19.73
CA SER A 32 18.47 1.52 -19.28
C SER A 32 19.11 2.37 -18.18
N ARG A 33 18.31 3.07 -17.37
CA ARG A 33 18.77 3.86 -16.21
C ARG A 33 18.88 3.04 -14.93
N THR A 34 18.39 1.81 -14.94
CA THR A 34 18.35 0.91 -13.79
C THR A 34 18.41 -0.54 -14.27
N ASP A 35 19.02 -1.41 -13.46
CA ASP A 35 19.14 -2.84 -13.77
C ASP A 35 17.76 -3.51 -13.81
N PRO A 36 17.46 -4.36 -14.82
CA PRO A 36 16.16 -5.04 -14.92
C PRO A 36 15.80 -5.94 -13.72
N ALA A 37 16.77 -6.42 -12.95
CA ALA A 37 16.58 -7.22 -11.74
C ALA A 37 16.41 -6.35 -10.46
N THR A 38 16.35 -5.02 -10.60
CA THR A 38 16.18 -4.12 -9.46
C THR A 38 14.86 -4.36 -8.74
N VAL A 39 14.95 -4.58 -7.43
CA VAL A 39 13.80 -4.71 -6.53
C VAL A 39 13.78 -3.53 -5.56
N ARG A 40 12.58 -2.97 -5.33
CA ARG A 40 12.36 -1.89 -4.35
C ARG A 40 11.36 -2.34 -3.29
N THR A 41 11.62 -1.98 -2.03
CA THR A 41 10.67 -2.19 -0.94
C THR A 41 9.61 -1.10 -0.96
N HIS A 42 8.34 -1.50 -0.91
CA HIS A 42 7.23 -0.58 -0.76
C HIS A 42 6.71 -0.57 0.68
N ARG A 43 6.44 0.63 1.22
CA ARG A 43 5.90 0.76 2.56
C ARG A 43 4.39 0.57 2.58
N TRP A 44 3.93 -0.19 3.56
CA TRP A 44 2.53 -0.31 3.93
C TRP A 44 2.31 0.25 5.34
N ALA A 45 1.05 0.49 5.69
CA ALA A 45 0.65 0.96 7.01
C ALA A 45 -0.45 0.08 7.59
N LEU A 46 -0.48 -0.07 8.92
CA LEU A 46 -1.62 -0.64 9.63
C LEU A 46 -2.57 0.48 10.02
N GLU A 47 -3.81 0.41 9.55
CA GLU A 47 -4.89 1.27 9.97
C GLU A 47 -5.73 0.54 11.03
N ALA A 48 -5.34 0.70 12.29
CA ALA A 48 -6.07 0.15 13.42
C ALA A 48 -7.43 0.87 13.59
N ARG A 49 -8.50 0.08 13.76
CA ARG A 49 -9.88 0.58 13.94
C ARG A 49 -10.59 -0.16 15.08
N ALA A 50 -11.85 0.19 15.31
CA ALA A 50 -12.64 -0.29 16.46
C ALA A 50 -12.81 -1.82 16.51
N SER A 51 -12.64 -2.55 15.40
CA SER A 51 -12.62 -4.03 15.42
C SER A 51 -11.44 -4.63 16.19
N THR A 52 -10.40 -3.86 16.49
CA THR A 52 -9.20 -4.34 17.22
C THR A 52 -8.85 -3.45 18.41
N LEU A 53 -9.13 -2.15 18.33
CA LEU A 53 -8.88 -1.20 19.42
C LEU A 53 -9.96 -1.25 20.52
N GLY A 54 -11.07 -1.96 20.28
CA GLY A 54 -12.28 -1.90 21.10
C GLY A 54 -13.14 -0.68 20.79
N PRO A 55 -14.39 -0.62 21.29
CA PRO A 55 -15.15 0.61 21.26
C PRO A 55 -14.41 1.67 22.09
N VAL A 56 -14.25 2.87 21.56
CA VAL A 56 -14.04 4.05 22.41
C VAL A 56 -15.29 4.12 23.29
N GLY A 57 -15.08 3.95 24.61
CA GLY A 57 -16.14 4.01 25.62
C GLY A 57 -16.92 5.30 25.56
#